data_AF-E2SR05-F1
#
_entry.id   AF-E2SR05-F1
#
_cell.length_a   1.000
_cell.length_b   1.000
_cell.length_c   1.000
_cell.angle_alpha   90.00
_cell.angle_beta   90.00
_cell.angle_gamma   90.00
#
_symmetry.space_group_name_H-M   'P 1'
#
loop_
_entity.id
_entity.type
_entity.pdbx_description
1 polymer ?
#
loop_
_entity_poly.entity_id
_entity_poly.type
_entity_poly.pdbx_seq_one_letter_code
_entity_poly.pdbx_strand_id
1 'polypeptide(L)'
;MRNLSKSCNIVIEKRKGMEAYKEEAATLEKQLLILREQGKLEEVAQTARRLFDIAQLHQDTYYSAAALYFQAFYEFSVGNYKACLQSCFNSEEISEKMNI
;
A
#
# COMPACT_ATOMS: atom_id res chain seq x y z
N MET A 1 40.19 8.18 0.07
CA MET A 1 39.46 6.99 0.57
C MET A 1 38.24 7.26 1.47
N ARG A 2 38.04 8.46 2.06
CA ARG A 2 36.90 8.74 2.97
C ARG A 2 35.50 8.85 2.32
N ASN A 3 35.39 9.06 0.99
CA ASN A 3 34.11 9.22 0.31
C ASN A 3 33.43 7.89 -0.08
N LEU A 4 34.20 6.83 -0.33
CA LEU A 4 33.66 5.53 -0.73
C LEU A 4 32.96 4.81 0.45
N SER A 5 33.47 4.93 1.68
CA SER A 5 32.85 4.30 2.85
C SER A 5 31.51 4.94 3.24
N LYS A 6 31.41 6.29 3.15
CA LYS A 6 30.15 7.00 3.39
C LYS A 6 29.08 6.66 2.35
N SER A 7 29.47 6.58 1.08
CA SER A 7 28.55 6.23 -0.01
C SER A 7 28.05 4.78 0.10
N CYS A 8 28.92 3.85 0.52
CA CYS A 8 28.53 2.45 0.74
C CYS A 8 27.55 2.31 1.93
N ASN A 9 27.80 3.00 3.04
CA ASN A 9 26.89 3.00 4.19
C ASN A 9 25.50 3.56 3.85
N ILE A 10 25.42 4.63 3.05
CA ILE A 10 24.12 5.20 2.62
C ILE A 10 23.34 4.17 1.77
N VAL A 11 24.00 3.43 0.89
CA VAL A 11 23.34 2.40 0.06
C VAL A 11 22.85 1.23 0.91
N ILE A 12 23.62 0.81 1.91
CA ILE A 12 23.24 -0.28 2.83
C ILE A 12 22.03 0.13 3.67
N GLU A 13 22.04 1.33 4.26
CA GLU A 13 20.93 1.81 5.08
C GLU A 13 19.66 2.05 4.25
N LYS A 14 19.79 2.54 3.00
CA LYS A 14 18.67 2.61 2.05
C LYS A 14 18.09 1.24 1.73
N ARG A 15 18.93 0.21 1.54
CA ARG A 15 18.45 -1.17 1.31
C ARG A 15 17.74 -1.76 2.51
N LYS A 16 18.25 -1.54 3.72
CA LYS A 16 17.57 -1.98 4.95
C LYS A 16 16.22 -1.32 5.14
N GLY A 17 16.15 0.01 4.91
CA GLY A 17 14.87 0.73 4.93
C GLY A 17 13.91 0.25 3.84
N MET A 18 14.44 -0.13 2.67
CA MET A 18 13.65 -0.72 1.59
C MET A 18 13.05 -2.07 1.98
N GLU A 19 13.84 -2.93 2.63
CA GLU A 19 13.37 -4.25 3.05
C GLU A 19 12.34 -4.15 4.18
N ALA A 20 12.58 -3.26 5.14
CA ALA A 20 11.67 -3.02 6.25
C ALA A 20 10.29 -2.54 5.80
N TYR A 21 10.20 -1.63 4.81
CA TYR A 21 8.89 -1.20 4.30
C TYR A 21 8.16 -2.37 3.61
N LYS A 22 8.87 -3.19 2.83
CA LYS A 22 8.23 -4.31 2.10
C LYS A 22 7.66 -5.33 3.06
N GLU A 23 8.37 -5.62 4.14
CA GLU A 23 7.88 -6.50 5.19
C GLU A 23 6.65 -5.92 5.90
N GLU A 24 6.67 -4.63 6.23
CA GLU A 24 5.51 -3.93 6.80
C GLU A 24 4.30 -3.95 5.86
N ALA A 25 4.50 -3.62 4.58
CA ALA A 25 3.44 -3.58 3.58
C ALA A 25 2.83 -4.97 3.32
N ALA A 26 3.65 -6.01 3.20
CA ALA A 26 3.19 -7.39 3.07
C ALA A 26 2.41 -7.86 4.32
N THR A 27 2.79 -7.38 5.51
CA THR A 27 2.07 -7.69 6.75
C THR A 27 0.70 -7.02 6.77
N LEU A 28 0.62 -5.74 6.38
CA LEU A 28 -0.64 -5.01 6.30
C LEU A 28 -1.59 -5.61 5.26
N GLU A 29 -1.08 -6.04 4.10
CA GLU A 29 -1.87 -6.73 3.07
C GLU A 29 -2.47 -8.04 3.59
N LYS A 30 -1.66 -8.88 4.27
CA LYS A 30 -2.16 -10.11 4.91
C LYS A 30 -3.22 -9.81 5.96
N GLN A 31 -3.01 -8.78 6.78
CA GLN A 31 -4.00 -8.35 7.77
C GLN A 31 -5.31 -7.90 7.10
N LEU A 32 -5.23 -7.16 5.99
CA LEU A 32 -6.41 -6.73 5.22
C LEU A 32 -7.24 -7.90 4.70
N LEU A 33 -6.59 -8.95 4.19
CA LEU A 33 -7.27 -10.17 3.76
C LEU A 33 -8.05 -10.83 4.92
N ILE A 34 -7.41 -10.97 6.08
CA ILE A 34 -8.03 -11.56 7.27
C ILE A 34 -9.20 -10.70 7.77
N LEU A 35 -9.03 -9.39 7.86
CA LEU A 35 -10.07 -8.47 8.34
C LEU A 35 -11.28 -8.46 7.40
N ARG A 36 -11.05 -8.53 6.08
CA ARG A 36 -12.09 -8.67 5.06
C ARG A 36 -12.89 -9.94 5.26
N GLU A 37 -12.23 -11.08 5.45
CA GLU A 37 -12.89 -12.37 5.71
C GLU A 37 -13.72 -12.35 7.00
N GLN A 38 -13.25 -11.62 8.02
CA GLN A 38 -13.95 -11.43 9.29
C GLN A 38 -15.08 -10.39 9.23
N GLY A 39 -15.22 -9.65 8.13
CA GLY A 39 -16.21 -8.56 8.02
C GLY A 39 -15.92 -7.35 8.90
N LYS A 40 -14.67 -7.16 9.32
CA LYS A 40 -14.22 -6.06 10.20
C LYS A 40 -13.98 -4.77 9.41
N LEU A 41 -15.07 -4.15 8.97
CA LEU A 41 -15.05 -3.07 7.97
C LEU A 41 -14.22 -1.86 8.41
N GLU A 42 -14.33 -1.42 9.67
CA GLU A 42 -13.58 -0.23 10.12
C GLU A 42 -12.09 -0.49 10.25
N GLU A 43 -11.71 -1.68 10.71
CA GLU A 43 -10.30 -2.09 10.73
C GLU A 43 -9.75 -2.25 9.30
N VAL A 44 -10.57 -2.69 8.33
CA VAL A 44 -10.18 -2.69 6.91
C VAL A 44 -9.86 -1.27 6.45
N ALA A 45 -10.73 -0.29 6.70
CA ALA A 45 -10.51 1.10 6.29
C ALA A 45 -9.22 1.68 6.90
N GLN A 46 -9.00 1.47 8.19
CA GLN A 46 -7.79 1.95 8.89
C GLN A 46 -6.51 1.30 8.35
N THR A 47 -6.54 -0.01 8.14
CA THR A 47 -5.36 -0.76 7.66
C THR A 47 -5.07 -0.42 6.19
N ALA A 48 -6.10 -0.22 5.37
CA ALA A 48 -5.97 0.17 3.98
C ALA A 48 -5.37 1.57 3.85
N ARG A 49 -5.83 2.54 4.67
CA ARG A 49 -5.24 3.87 4.73
C ARG A 49 -3.74 3.81 5.07
N ARG A 50 -3.37 3.04 6.11
CA ARG A 50 -1.97 2.91 6.50
C ARG A 50 -1.12 2.30 5.39
N LEU A 51 -1.61 1.25 4.71
CA LEU A 51 -0.92 0.63 3.58
C LEU A 51 -0.74 1.64 2.44
N PHE A 52 -1.77 2.44 2.15
CA PHE A 52 -1.70 3.47 1.12
C PHE A 52 -0.64 4.52 1.45
N ASP A 53 -0.62 5.02 2.69
CA ASP A 53 0.32 6.07 3.11
C ASP A 53 1.78 5.61 2.99
N ILE A 54 2.11 4.39 3.41
CA ILE A 54 3.46 3.84 3.27
C ILE A 54 3.81 3.55 1.80
N ALA A 55 2.86 3.04 1.02
CA ALA A 55 3.09 2.73 -0.39
C ALA A 55 3.35 4.01 -1.20
N GLN A 56 2.61 5.08 -0.92
CA GLN A 56 2.81 6.39 -1.55
C GLN A 56 4.17 6.99 -1.19
N LEU A 57 4.58 6.91 0.08
CA LEU A 57 5.91 7.37 0.52
C LEU A 57 7.04 6.69 -0.26
N HIS A 58 6.86 5.40 -0.56
CA HIS A 58 7.84 4.57 -1.27
C HIS A 58 7.61 4.50 -2.78
N GLN A 59 6.59 5.19 -3.31
CA GLN A 59 6.17 5.12 -4.72
C GLN A 59 5.92 3.68 -5.18
N ASP A 60 5.44 2.83 -4.27
CA ASP A 60 5.13 1.43 -4.53
C ASP A 60 3.72 1.31 -5.11
N THR A 61 3.65 1.06 -6.41
CA THR A 61 2.40 1.04 -7.16
C THR A 61 1.55 -0.18 -6.83
N TYR A 62 2.18 -1.34 -6.56
CA TYR A 62 1.48 -2.57 -6.18
C TYR A 62 0.72 -2.36 -4.88
N TYR A 63 1.41 -1.92 -3.83
CA TYR A 63 0.76 -1.73 -2.53
C TYR A 63 -0.22 -0.55 -2.52
N SER A 64 0.00 0.47 -3.36
CA SER A 64 -0.96 1.55 -3.55
C SER A 64 -2.28 1.03 -4.16
N ALA A 65 -2.20 0.20 -5.20
CA ALA A 65 -3.37 -0.41 -5.84
C ALA A 65 -4.09 -1.40 -4.89
N ALA A 66 -3.34 -2.22 -4.16
CA ALA A 66 -3.90 -3.12 -3.16
C ALA A 66 -4.67 -2.36 -2.07
N ALA A 67 -4.11 -1.27 -1.54
CA ALA A 67 -4.78 -0.44 -0.56
C ALA A 67 -6.09 0.18 -1.09
N LEU A 68 -6.08 0.68 -2.33
CA LEU A 68 -7.27 1.25 -2.97
C LEU A 68 -8.36 0.20 -3.22
N TYR A 69 -7.98 -1.04 -3.53
CA TYR A 69 -8.93 -2.14 -3.63
C TYR A 69 -9.67 -2.39 -2.30
N PHE A 70 -8.95 -2.43 -1.17
CA PHE A 70 -9.58 -2.61 0.14
C PHE A 70 -10.40 -1.39 0.58
N GLN A 71 -9.97 -0.19 0.22
CA GLN A 71 -10.75 1.04 0.41
C GLN A 71 -12.09 0.96 -0.36
N ALA A 72 -12.06 0.51 -1.62
CA ALA A 72 -13.26 0.31 -2.42
C ALA A 72 -14.19 -0.75 -1.81
N PHE A 73 -13.63 -1.86 -1.30
CA PHE A 73 -14.41 -2.88 -0.59
C PHE A 73 -15.14 -2.32 0.63
N TYR A 74 -14.46 -1.49 1.44
CA TYR A 74 -15.09 -0.81 2.58
C TYR A 74 -16.22 0.11 2.12
N GLU A 75 -15.94 0.99 1.14
CA GLU A 75 -16.90 1.96 0.61
C GLU A 75 -18.14 1.30 0.02
N PHE A 76 -17.95 0.18 -0.70
CA PHE A 76 -19.05 -0.65 -1.19
C PHE A 76 -19.90 -1.21 -0.03
N SER A 77 -19.23 -1.73 1.00
CA SER A 77 -19.87 -2.39 2.14
C SER A 77 -20.70 -1.42 2.99
N VAL A 78 -20.32 -0.14 3.05
CA VAL A 78 -21.07 0.92 3.75
C VAL A 78 -22.04 1.69 2.84
N GLY A 79 -22.21 1.26 1.58
CA GLY A 79 -23.13 1.88 0.63
C GLY A 79 -22.67 3.19 0.00
N ASN A 80 -21.38 3.53 0.12
CA ASN A 80 -20.78 4.73 -0.48
C ASN A 80 -20.24 4.43 -1.89
N TYR A 81 -21.16 4.16 -2.82
CA TYR A 81 -20.80 3.70 -4.17
C TYR A 81 -19.99 4.71 -4.99
N LYS A 82 -20.19 6.02 -4.76
CA LYS A 82 -19.40 7.06 -5.44
C LYS A 82 -17.92 6.98 -5.04
N ALA A 83 -17.65 6.85 -3.74
CA ALA A 83 -16.29 6.70 -3.27
C ALA A 83 -15.69 5.37 -3.76
N CYS A 84 -16.47 4.29 -3.70
CA CYS A 84 -16.03 2.97 -4.19
C CYS A 84 -15.55 3.02 -5.64
N LEU A 85 -16.33 3.63 -6.55
CA LEU A 85 -15.94 3.77 -7.95
C LEU A 85 -14.67 4.60 -8.11
N GLN A 86 -14.53 5.69 -7.34
CA GLN A 86 -13.32 6.50 -7.37
C GLN A 86 -12.09 5.70 -6.94
N SER A 87 -12.20 4.91 -5.88
CA SER A 87 -11.12 4.04 -5.39
C SER A 87 -10.75 2.97 -6.43
N CYS A 88 -11.73 2.38 -7.12
CA CYS A 88 -11.48 1.46 -8.24
C CYS A 88 -10.72 2.15 -9.39
N PHE A 89 -11.22 3.30 -9.87
CA PHE A 89 -10.56 4.03 -10.96
C PHE A 89 -9.14 4.45 -10.62
N ASN A 90 -8.90 4.91 -9.40
CA ASN A 90 -7.55 5.28 -8.97
C ASN A 90 -6.61 4.07 -8.95
N SER A 91 -7.13 2.89 -8.58
CA SER A 91 -6.36 1.64 -8.58
C SER A 91 -5.99 1.22 -10.00
N GLU A 92 -6.95 1.27 -10.91
CA GLU A 92 -6.75 0.99 -12.34
C GLU A 92 -5.76 1.98 -12.97
N GLU A 93 -5.89 3.28 -12.71
CA GLU A 93 -4.97 4.31 -13.24
C GLU A 93 -3.52 4.07 -12.80
N ILE A 94 -3.32 3.67 -11.54
CA ILE A 94 -1.98 3.33 -11.02
C ILE A 94 -1.42 2.08 -11.70
N SER A 95 -2.27 1.10 -12.01
CA SER A 95 -1.90 -0.11 -12.73
C SER A 95 -1.56 0.18 -14.21
N GLU A 96 -2.36 1.00 -14.89
CA GLU A 96 -2.21 1.33 -16.31
C GLU A 96 -0.98 2.20 -16.61
N LYS A 97 -0.62 3.12 -15.70
CA LYS A 97 0.61 3.94 -15.84
C LYS A 97 1.91 3.12 -15.91
N MET A 98 1.85 1.81 -15.68
CA MET A 98 3.02 0.94 -15.59
C MET A 98 3.23 -0.01 -16.79
N ASN A 99 2.33 -0.07 -17.79
CA ASN A 99 2.48 -0.94 -18.99
C ASN A 99 3.08 -2.33 -18.66
N ILE A 100 2.33 -3.15 -17.91
CA ILE A 100 2.47 -4.61 -18.03
C ILE A 100 1.84 -5.03 -19.35
#